data_AF-A0A2U9IH45-F1
#
_entry.id   AF-A0A2U9IH45-F1
#
_cell.length_a   1.000
_cell.length_b   1.000
_cell.length_c   1.000
_cell.angle_alpha   90.00
_cell.angle_beta   90.00
_cell.angle_gamma   90.00
#
_symmetry.space_group_name_H-M   'P 1'
#
loop_
_entity.id
_entity.type
_entity.pdbx_description
1 polymer ?
#
loop_
_entity_poly.entity_id
_entity_poly.type
_entity_poly.pdbx_seq_one_letter_code
_entity_poly.pdbx_strand_id
1 'polypeptide(L)'
;MERITLNTDYSGLLNLEKSYKVYSLESIERKNWGYEGTLKITNEIKFQCVIKTGKDYVDILETSGKFSIHINFDNRNAEIHCNGISNFLTRTITSRISRLLSEYGKYFRSSRKRSVFLKDKGDTLVDLRGVYCPYGEVSIINILNGVKIGNSIEILSDCVAASKVFPKIAEELGFRYEIYDMGDYASYIFIRYRKTDINEPDLCKIKEGIRDYKYIASLFIYFNKIEKIEQYDEFCRDILDYDKEYLAVVSPRGRSWFLISYINKNILASRLEYEGVTFFDDCAFTVLDGLKGKFSVYRLIH
;
A
#
# COMPACT_ATOMS: atom_id res chain seq x y z
N MET A 1 -24.96 16.21 21.06
CA MET A 1 -24.95 15.21 19.98
C MET A 1 -24.79 15.95 18.68
N GLU A 2 -23.75 15.62 17.93
CA GLU A 2 -23.48 16.20 16.61
C GLU A 2 -23.32 15.06 15.60
N ARG A 3 -23.99 15.19 14.44
CA ARG A 3 -23.99 14.17 13.40
C ARG A 3 -23.34 14.74 12.15
N ILE A 4 -22.44 13.96 11.55
CA ILE A 4 -21.64 14.37 10.41
C ILE A 4 -21.74 13.31 9.32
N THR A 5 -21.95 13.75 8.08
CA THR A 5 -21.86 12.87 6.91
C THR A 5 -20.41 12.79 6.45
N LEU A 6 -19.88 11.57 6.45
CA LEU A 6 -18.56 11.24 5.92
C LEU A 6 -18.62 11.04 4.41
N ASN A 7 -17.63 11.57 3.70
CA ASN A 7 -17.50 11.42 2.25
C ASN A 7 -16.92 10.06 1.84
N THR A 8 -16.57 9.20 2.80
CA THR A 8 -15.92 7.90 2.57
C THR A 8 -16.38 6.86 3.61
N ASP A 9 -15.99 5.61 3.39
CA ASP A 9 -16.13 4.53 4.37
C ASP A 9 -15.35 4.83 5.66
N TYR A 10 -15.93 4.53 6.83
CA TYR A 10 -15.36 4.88 8.14
C TYR A 10 -14.31 3.88 8.67
N SER A 11 -14.12 2.73 8.02
CA SER A 11 -13.31 1.67 8.62
C SER A 11 -11.83 2.04 8.79
N GLY A 12 -11.30 2.95 7.96
CA GLY A 12 -9.95 3.52 8.12
C GLY A 12 -9.84 4.44 9.35
N LEU A 13 -10.94 5.05 9.80
CA LEU A 13 -10.98 5.92 10.97
C LEU A 13 -10.88 5.12 12.27
N LEU A 14 -11.28 3.85 12.27
CA LEU A 14 -11.15 2.96 13.42
C LEU A 14 -9.70 2.52 13.71
N ASN A 15 -8.77 2.74 12.77
CA ASN A 15 -7.35 2.45 12.97
C ASN A 15 -6.63 3.65 13.60
N LEU A 16 -6.67 3.74 14.93
CA LEU A 16 -6.12 4.88 15.67
C LEU A 16 -4.63 5.11 15.47
N GLU A 17 -3.83 4.09 15.20
CA GLU A 17 -2.39 4.26 14.91
C GLU A 17 -2.18 5.22 13.72
N LYS A 18 -3.14 5.29 12.80
CA LYS A 18 -3.13 6.18 11.65
C LYS A 18 -4.03 7.40 11.83
N SER A 19 -5.23 7.19 12.36
CA SER A 19 -6.31 8.18 12.33
C SER A 19 -6.34 9.11 13.55
N TYR A 20 -5.54 8.88 14.60
CA TYR A 20 -5.67 9.58 15.88
C TYR A 20 -5.75 11.11 15.79
N LYS A 21 -5.04 11.72 14.84
CA LYS A 21 -5.07 13.17 14.62
C LYS A 21 -6.45 13.70 14.24
N VAL A 22 -7.29 12.92 13.57
CA VAL A 22 -8.67 13.34 13.24
C VAL A 22 -9.57 13.42 14.47
N TYR A 23 -9.17 12.78 15.56
CA TYR A 23 -9.82 12.87 16.87
C TYR A 23 -9.16 13.90 17.79
N SER A 24 -8.26 14.73 17.24
CA SER A 24 -7.50 15.73 18.00
C SER A 24 -6.59 15.14 19.09
N LEU A 25 -6.13 13.90 18.89
CA LEU A 25 -5.22 13.21 19.78
C LEU A 25 -3.75 13.46 19.37
N GLU A 26 -2.83 13.37 20.34
CA GLU A 26 -1.38 13.37 20.19
C GLU A 26 -0.76 12.27 21.06
N SER A 27 0.46 11.84 20.74
CA SER A 27 1.26 10.89 21.55
C SER A 27 0.50 9.59 21.91
N ILE A 28 -0.12 8.95 20.91
CA ILE A 28 -0.85 7.70 21.10
C ILE A 28 0.12 6.54 21.34
N GLU A 29 -0.12 5.78 22.40
CA GLU A 29 0.59 4.55 22.73
C GLU A 29 -0.39 3.39 22.83
N ARG A 30 -0.09 2.27 22.18
CA ARG A 30 -0.93 1.07 22.22
C ARG A 30 -0.68 0.27 23.50
N LYS A 31 -1.76 -0.17 24.15
CA LYS A 31 -1.75 -1.00 25.36
C LYS A 31 -2.55 -2.29 25.14
N ASN A 32 -2.43 -3.24 26.06
CA ASN A 32 -3.15 -4.52 25.98
C ASN A 32 -4.69 -4.39 26.02
N TRP A 33 -5.21 -3.25 26.48
CA TRP A 33 -6.63 -3.00 26.67
C TRP A 33 -7.19 -1.87 25.77
N GLY A 34 -6.37 -1.27 24.90
CA GLY A 34 -6.75 -0.13 24.09
C GLY A 34 -5.55 0.76 23.77
N TYR A 35 -5.72 2.07 23.90
CA TYR A 35 -4.68 3.07 23.68
C TYR A 35 -4.67 4.09 24.82
N GLU A 36 -3.51 4.67 25.06
CA GLU A 36 -3.35 5.90 25.85
C GLU A 36 -2.93 7.01 24.91
N GLY A 37 -3.33 8.25 25.20
CA GLY A 37 -2.92 9.40 24.40
C GLY A 37 -3.38 10.70 25.01
N THR A 38 -2.96 11.80 24.39
CA THR A 38 -3.29 13.15 24.85
C THR A 38 -4.31 13.78 23.92
N LEU A 39 -5.51 14.09 24.40
CA LEU A 39 -6.45 14.95 23.67
C LEU A 39 -5.99 16.40 23.77
N LYS A 40 -5.69 17.02 22.64
CA LYS A 40 -5.23 18.41 22.56
C LYS A 40 -6.29 19.29 21.93
N ILE A 41 -6.80 20.26 22.67
CA ILE A 41 -7.75 21.26 22.15
C ILE A 41 -6.99 22.47 21.61
N THR A 42 -6.01 22.95 22.38
CA THR A 42 -5.08 24.03 22.02
C THR A 42 -3.69 23.66 22.51
N ASN A 43 -2.66 24.48 22.24
CA ASN A 43 -1.33 24.21 22.77
C ASN A 43 -1.27 24.17 24.30
N GLU A 44 -2.15 24.91 24.96
CA GLU A 44 -2.22 25.05 26.42
C GLU A 44 -3.21 24.07 27.07
N ILE A 45 -4.22 23.62 26.33
CA ILE A 45 -5.29 22.76 26.87
C ILE A 45 -5.12 21.33 26.34
N LYS A 46 -4.61 20.46 27.23
CA LYS A 46 -4.33 19.05 26.96
C LYS A 46 -4.86 18.16 28.08
N PHE A 47 -5.34 16.97 27.71
CA PHE A 47 -5.88 16.00 28.64
C PHE A 47 -5.33 14.60 28.35
N GLN A 48 -4.96 13.87 29.39
CA GLN A 48 -4.60 12.46 29.24
C GLN A 48 -5.87 11.63 29.12
N CYS A 49 -5.88 10.74 28.14
CA CYS A 49 -7.04 9.97 27.75
C CYS A 49 -6.70 8.49 27.56
N VAL A 50 -7.65 7.66 27.93
CA VAL A 50 -7.75 6.25 27.58
C VAL A 50 -8.67 6.15 26.36
N ILE A 51 -8.23 5.48 25.31
CA ILE A 51 -8.98 5.35 24.07
C ILE A 51 -9.27 3.88 23.75
N LYS A 52 -10.52 3.57 23.40
CA LYS A 52 -10.95 2.23 23.01
C LYS A 52 -11.66 2.28 21.67
N THR A 53 -11.34 1.32 20.81
CA THR A 53 -11.95 1.19 19.48
C THR A 53 -12.80 -0.07 19.42
N GLY A 54 -14.01 0.05 18.90
CA GLY A 54 -14.92 -1.06 18.64
C GLY A 54 -14.96 -1.51 17.17
N LYS A 55 -16.04 -2.20 16.81
CA LYS A 55 -16.33 -2.56 15.41
C LYS A 55 -16.71 -1.33 14.58
N ASP A 56 -17.37 -0.37 15.23
CA ASP A 56 -18.07 0.76 14.65
C ASP A 56 -18.00 2.00 15.57
N TYR A 57 -17.16 1.99 16.60
CA TYR A 57 -17.06 3.13 17.52
C TYR A 57 -15.63 3.45 17.97
N VAL A 58 -15.45 4.68 18.45
CA VAL A 58 -14.28 5.14 19.19
C VAL A 58 -14.73 5.81 20.48
N ASP A 59 -14.24 5.31 21.61
CA ASP A 59 -14.42 5.87 22.95
C ASP A 59 -13.14 6.56 23.40
N ILE A 60 -13.24 7.82 23.84
CA ILE A 60 -12.15 8.60 24.43
C ILE A 60 -12.57 9.00 25.85
N LEU A 61 -11.89 8.46 26.85
CA LEU A 61 -12.18 8.68 28.27
C LEU A 61 -11.04 9.50 28.89
N GLU A 62 -11.36 10.67 29.44
CA GLU A 62 -10.37 11.44 30.17
C GLU A 62 -10.06 10.80 31.52
N THR A 63 -8.77 10.67 31.86
CA THR A 63 -8.30 9.88 33.02
C THR A 63 -8.82 10.37 34.37
N SER A 64 -9.09 11.66 34.54
CA SER A 64 -9.70 12.22 35.76
C SER A 64 -11.23 12.27 35.73
N GLY A 65 -11.88 11.72 34.68
CA GLY A 65 -13.33 11.68 34.54
C GLY A 65 -13.99 13.01 34.18
N LYS A 66 -13.22 14.01 33.70
CA LYS A 66 -13.77 15.33 33.36
C LYS A 66 -14.73 15.28 32.17
N PHE A 67 -14.47 14.37 31.23
CA PHE A 67 -15.32 14.12 30.08
C PHE A 67 -15.10 12.72 29.51
N SER A 68 -16.07 12.29 28.72
CA SER A 68 -16.04 11.11 27.87
C SER A 68 -16.60 11.46 26.49
N ILE A 69 -15.97 10.96 25.44
CA ILE A 69 -16.41 11.13 24.06
C ILE A 69 -16.69 9.75 23.50
N HIS A 70 -17.92 9.52 23.06
CA HIS A 70 -18.31 8.34 22.30
C HIS A 70 -18.60 8.77 20.87
N ILE A 71 -17.91 8.15 19.91
CA ILE A 71 -18.09 8.41 18.49
C ILE A 71 -18.57 7.13 17.85
N ASN A 72 -19.82 7.11 17.39
CA ASN A 72 -20.42 5.96 16.73
C ASN A 72 -20.43 6.18 15.21
N PHE A 73 -20.12 5.14 14.46
CA PHE A 73 -20.07 5.16 13.00
C PHE A 73 -21.14 4.25 12.41
N ASP A 74 -22.02 4.82 11.59
CA ASP A 74 -23.03 4.08 10.85
C ASP A 74 -22.98 4.44 9.36
N ASN A 75 -22.58 3.47 8.54
CA ASN A 75 -22.39 3.58 7.10
C ASN A 75 -21.48 4.75 6.66
N ARG A 76 -22.07 5.93 6.46
CA ARG A 76 -21.36 7.17 6.10
C ARG A 76 -21.64 8.29 7.09
N ASN A 77 -22.05 7.95 8.32
CA ASN A 77 -22.34 8.92 9.36
C ASN A 77 -21.43 8.68 10.55
N ALA A 78 -20.98 9.77 11.16
CA ALA A 78 -20.37 9.77 12.48
C ALA A 78 -21.26 10.55 13.45
N GLU A 79 -21.61 9.94 14.57
CA GLU A 79 -22.38 10.55 15.65
C GLU A 79 -21.48 10.74 16.87
N ILE A 80 -21.29 11.99 17.28
CA ILE A 80 -20.39 12.37 18.37
C ILE A 80 -21.21 12.74 19.60
N HIS A 81 -20.99 11.99 20.68
CA HIS A 81 -21.56 12.18 21.99
C HIS A 81 -20.45 12.54 22.98
N CYS A 82 -20.35 13.81 23.35
CA CYS A 82 -19.42 14.26 24.37
C CYS A 82 -20.18 14.59 25.66
N ASN A 83 -19.92 13.81 26.71
CA ASN A 83 -20.41 14.06 28.06
C ASN A 83 -19.27 14.63 28.89
N GLY A 84 -19.53 15.62 29.74
CA GLY A 84 -18.50 16.19 30.59
C GLY A 84 -19.03 17.22 31.56
N ILE A 85 -18.18 17.64 32.48
CA ILE A 85 -18.54 18.55 33.58
C ILE A 85 -18.84 19.97 33.08
N SER A 86 -18.25 20.37 31.95
CA SER A 86 -18.40 21.71 31.36
C SER A 86 -19.01 21.66 29.96
N ASN A 87 -20.17 22.31 29.79
CA ASN A 87 -20.85 22.46 28.50
C ASN A 87 -20.00 23.21 27.45
N PHE A 88 -19.15 24.15 27.89
CA PHE A 88 -18.25 24.86 26.99
C PHE A 88 -17.14 23.94 26.48
N LEU A 89 -16.56 23.14 27.37
CA LEU A 89 -15.51 22.18 27.03
C LEU A 89 -16.05 21.12 26.07
N THR A 90 -17.21 20.53 26.38
CA THR A 90 -17.82 19.50 25.53
C THR A 90 -18.17 20.03 24.14
N ARG A 91 -18.72 21.25 24.03
CA ARG A 91 -18.97 21.91 22.72
C ARG A 91 -17.69 22.14 21.94
N THR A 92 -16.64 22.63 22.59
CA THR A 92 -15.35 22.91 21.94
C THR A 92 -14.70 21.64 21.41
N ILE A 93 -14.69 20.58 22.22
CA ILE A 93 -14.19 19.26 21.83
C ILE A 93 -15.00 18.71 20.64
N THR A 94 -16.32 18.70 20.76
CA THR A 94 -17.22 18.15 19.73
C THR A 94 -16.99 18.87 18.40
N SER A 95 -17.09 20.20 18.38
CA SER A 95 -16.91 21.00 17.16
C SER A 95 -15.53 20.80 16.52
N ARG A 96 -14.47 20.69 17.33
CA ARG A 96 -13.12 20.45 16.83
C ARG A 96 -12.98 19.09 16.16
N ILE A 97 -13.43 18.03 16.83
CA ILE A 97 -13.40 16.67 16.27
C ILE A 97 -14.29 16.61 15.02
N SER A 98 -15.46 17.23 15.04
CA SER A 98 -16.35 17.27 13.89
C SER A 98 -15.70 17.88 12.66
N ARG A 99 -15.06 19.03 12.85
CA ARG A 99 -14.32 19.73 11.79
C ARG A 99 -13.21 18.85 11.24
N LEU A 100 -12.41 18.23 12.10
CA LEU A 100 -11.30 17.37 11.69
C LEU A 100 -11.77 16.12 10.93
N LEU A 101 -12.85 15.48 11.40
CA LEU A 101 -13.45 14.33 10.71
C LEU A 101 -14.01 14.72 9.33
N SER A 102 -14.66 15.88 9.22
CA SER A 102 -15.20 16.37 7.95
C SER A 102 -14.09 16.74 6.95
N GLU A 103 -13.06 17.46 7.41
CA GLU A 103 -11.96 17.95 6.56
C GLU A 103 -11.02 16.82 6.14
N TYR A 104 -10.64 15.95 7.09
CA TYR A 104 -9.54 14.99 6.92
C TYR A 104 -9.98 13.53 6.90
N GLY A 105 -11.21 13.20 7.31
CA GLY A 105 -11.66 11.81 7.39
C GLY A 105 -11.58 11.06 6.07
N LYS A 106 -11.79 11.77 4.95
CA LYS A 106 -11.72 11.23 3.58
C LYS A 106 -10.37 10.64 3.17
N TYR A 107 -9.29 10.99 3.88
CA TYR A 107 -7.95 10.48 3.59
C TYR A 107 -7.67 9.12 4.24
N PHE A 108 -8.52 8.67 5.17
CA PHE A 108 -8.38 7.39 5.86
C PHE A 108 -9.26 6.34 5.20
N ARG A 109 -8.77 5.72 4.13
CA ARG A 109 -9.43 4.59 3.47
C ARG A 109 -9.23 3.30 4.26
N SER A 110 -10.14 2.34 4.05
CA SER A 110 -10.03 1.01 4.66
C SER A 110 -8.67 0.38 4.32
N SER A 111 -7.81 0.23 5.33
CA SER A 111 -6.85 -0.86 5.30
C SER A 111 -7.69 -2.11 5.51
N ARG A 112 -7.96 -2.88 4.44
CA ARG A 112 -8.63 -4.18 4.53
C ARG A 112 -8.07 -4.92 5.77
N LYS A 113 -8.88 -5.07 6.82
CA LYS A 113 -8.54 -5.91 7.98
C LYS A 113 -8.28 -7.31 7.44
N ARG A 114 -7.00 -7.67 7.29
CA ARG A 114 -6.55 -9.03 7.03
C ARG A 114 -6.33 -9.71 8.37
N SER A 115 -6.70 -10.99 8.38
CA SER A 115 -6.57 -11.93 9.49
C SER A 115 -5.25 -11.79 10.24
N VAL A 116 -5.39 -11.59 11.55
CA VAL A 116 -4.37 -11.74 12.59
C VAL A 116 -3.54 -13.01 12.36
N PHE A 117 -2.22 -12.88 12.50
CA PHE A 117 -1.19 -13.88 12.84
C PHE A 117 0.07 -13.80 11.96
N LEU A 118 0.69 -12.62 11.82
CA LEU A 118 2.13 -12.56 11.57
C LEU A 118 2.84 -11.76 12.68
N LYS A 119 4.09 -12.15 12.95
CA LYS A 119 4.99 -11.46 13.88
C LYS A 119 5.07 -9.98 13.51
N ASP A 120 5.19 -9.10 14.52
CA ASP A 120 5.41 -7.65 14.32
C ASP A 120 6.73 -7.33 13.57
N LYS A 121 7.63 -8.31 13.45
CA LYS A 121 8.91 -8.21 12.71
C LYS A 121 9.27 -9.52 12.01
N GLY A 122 9.97 -9.40 10.89
CA GLY A 122 10.61 -10.53 10.21
C GLY A 122 11.76 -11.12 11.04
N ASP A 123 12.09 -12.40 10.85
CA ASP A 123 13.31 -13.01 11.40
C ASP A 123 14.57 -12.41 10.75
N THR A 124 14.40 -11.83 9.57
CA THR A 124 15.43 -11.11 8.81
C THR A 124 14.80 -9.84 8.22
N LEU A 125 15.58 -8.76 8.12
CA LEU A 125 15.16 -7.50 7.51
C LEU A 125 16.00 -7.24 6.26
N VAL A 126 15.34 -6.87 5.16
CA VAL A 126 15.99 -6.41 3.92
C VAL A 126 15.43 -5.06 3.52
N ASP A 127 16.32 -4.12 3.22
CA ASP A 127 15.96 -2.79 2.77
C ASP A 127 16.09 -2.68 1.25
N LEU A 128 14.96 -2.48 0.56
CA LEU A 128 14.87 -2.25 -0.89
C LEU A 128 14.37 -0.83 -1.20
N ARG A 129 14.47 0.11 -0.25
CA ARG A 129 14.16 1.53 -0.53
C ARG A 129 15.15 2.10 -1.54
N GLY A 130 14.67 2.94 -2.45
CA GLY A 130 15.43 3.46 -3.58
C GLY A 130 15.71 2.44 -4.69
N VAL A 131 15.27 1.18 -4.53
CA VAL A 131 15.35 0.15 -5.58
C VAL A 131 14.13 0.30 -6.49
N TYR A 132 14.38 0.45 -7.79
CA TYR A 132 13.36 0.69 -8.80
C TYR A 132 12.95 -0.60 -9.53
N CYS A 133 11.77 -0.60 -10.14
CA CYS A 133 11.31 -1.67 -11.00
C CYS A 133 12.19 -1.76 -12.26
N PRO A 134 12.65 -2.96 -12.69
CA PRO A 134 12.30 -4.30 -12.19
C PRO A 134 13.28 -4.90 -11.18
N TYR A 135 14.30 -4.16 -10.74
CA TYR A 135 15.27 -4.68 -9.76
C TYR A 135 14.60 -5.06 -8.44
N GLY A 136 13.59 -4.31 -8.02
CA GLY A 136 12.81 -4.63 -6.82
C GLY A 136 12.18 -6.02 -6.93
N GLU A 137 11.49 -6.29 -8.04
CA GLU A 137 10.81 -7.55 -8.34
C GLU A 137 11.81 -8.72 -8.46
N VAL A 138 12.92 -8.53 -9.16
CA VAL A 138 13.98 -9.55 -9.27
C VAL A 138 14.61 -9.84 -7.92
N SER A 139 14.89 -8.81 -7.12
CA SER A 139 15.50 -8.96 -5.80
C SER A 139 14.58 -9.71 -4.85
N ILE A 140 13.29 -9.36 -4.79
CA ILE A 140 12.35 -10.05 -3.89
C ILE A 140 12.20 -11.52 -4.26
N ILE A 141 12.19 -11.89 -5.54
CA ILE A 141 12.13 -13.30 -5.97
C ILE A 141 13.33 -14.08 -5.41
N ASN A 142 14.53 -13.55 -5.57
CA ASN A 142 15.76 -14.18 -5.06
C ASN A 142 15.76 -14.30 -3.54
N ILE A 143 15.34 -13.23 -2.84
CA ILE A 143 15.23 -13.20 -1.38
C ILE A 143 14.25 -14.26 -0.89
N LEU A 144 13.01 -14.26 -1.41
CA LEU A 144 11.95 -15.17 -0.98
C LEU A 144 12.29 -16.64 -1.28
N ASN A 145 12.94 -16.93 -2.41
CA ASN A 145 13.37 -18.29 -2.73
C ASN A 145 14.32 -18.88 -1.68
N GLY A 146 15.16 -18.05 -1.06
CA GLY A 146 16.10 -18.44 0.00
C GLY A 146 15.48 -18.64 1.39
N VAL A 147 14.25 -18.18 1.64
CA VAL A 147 13.60 -18.27 2.97
C VAL A 147 13.10 -19.68 3.23
N LYS A 148 13.36 -20.25 4.42
CA LYS A 148 12.86 -21.59 4.81
C LYS A 148 11.39 -21.54 5.25
N ILE A 149 10.68 -22.67 5.12
CA ILE A 149 9.31 -22.79 5.64
C ILE A 149 9.32 -22.55 7.15
N GLY A 150 8.35 -21.76 7.64
CA GLY A 150 8.22 -21.35 9.04
C GLY A 150 8.93 -20.04 9.38
N ASN A 151 9.87 -19.57 8.54
CA ASN A 151 10.59 -18.33 8.77
C ASN A 151 9.85 -17.12 8.17
N SER A 152 10.05 -15.96 8.80
CA SER A 152 9.58 -14.67 8.32
C SER A 152 10.72 -13.80 7.78
N ILE A 153 10.42 -12.94 6.82
CA ILE A 153 11.31 -11.88 6.34
C ILE A 153 10.53 -10.57 6.24
N GLU A 154 11.14 -9.49 6.70
CA GLU A 154 10.63 -8.14 6.53
C GLU A 154 11.38 -7.46 5.38
N ILE A 155 10.64 -6.84 4.46
CA ILE A 155 11.18 -6.13 3.32
C ILE A 155 10.67 -4.71 3.34
N LEU A 156 11.55 -3.71 3.26
CA LEU A 156 11.18 -2.30 3.16
C LEU A 156 11.24 -1.86 1.70
N SER A 157 10.21 -1.18 1.20
CA SER A 157 10.23 -0.63 -0.16
C SER A 157 9.39 0.64 -0.28
N ASP A 158 9.92 1.62 -1.01
CA ASP A 158 9.26 2.87 -1.41
C ASP A 158 8.77 2.82 -2.87
N CYS A 159 8.95 1.69 -3.56
CA CYS A 159 8.52 1.53 -4.94
C CYS A 159 6.99 1.36 -5.02
N VAL A 160 6.31 2.24 -5.75
CA VAL A 160 4.85 2.19 -5.92
C VAL A 160 4.40 0.88 -6.60
N ALA A 161 5.16 0.37 -7.57
CA ALA A 161 4.86 -0.88 -8.26
C ALA A 161 4.92 -2.09 -7.31
N ALA A 162 5.84 -2.07 -6.34
CA ALA A 162 6.03 -3.13 -5.36
C ALA A 162 4.75 -3.39 -4.55
N SER A 163 3.97 -2.35 -4.23
CA SER A 163 2.73 -2.47 -3.46
C SER A 163 1.69 -3.41 -4.07
N LYS A 164 1.73 -3.61 -5.39
CA LYS A 164 0.81 -4.48 -6.13
C LYS A 164 1.44 -5.81 -6.52
N VAL A 165 2.73 -5.80 -6.89
CA VAL A 165 3.41 -6.98 -7.44
C VAL A 165 4.06 -7.85 -6.35
N PHE A 166 4.73 -7.27 -5.34
CA PHE A 166 5.41 -8.05 -4.29
C PHE A 166 4.46 -8.99 -3.54
N PRO A 167 3.27 -8.54 -3.11
CA PRO A 167 2.24 -9.42 -2.55
C PRO A 167 1.92 -10.64 -3.40
N LYS A 168 1.86 -10.45 -4.72
CA LYS A 168 1.48 -11.48 -5.67
C LYS A 168 2.62 -12.45 -5.92
N ILE A 169 3.86 -11.96 -6.06
CA ILE A 169 5.06 -12.80 -6.11
C ILE A 169 5.13 -13.68 -4.86
N ALA A 170 4.92 -13.10 -3.69
CA ALA A 170 4.95 -13.84 -2.43
C ALA A 170 3.86 -14.92 -2.35
N GLU A 171 2.62 -14.62 -2.74
CA GLU A 171 1.53 -15.60 -2.80
C GLU A 171 1.89 -16.80 -3.69
N GLU A 172 2.43 -16.54 -4.89
CA GLU A 172 2.87 -17.57 -5.85
C GLU A 172 4.00 -18.44 -5.27
N LEU A 173 4.97 -17.83 -4.58
CA LEU A 173 6.09 -18.54 -3.94
C LEU A 173 5.72 -19.26 -2.63
N GLY A 174 4.45 -19.22 -2.20
CA GLY A 174 3.98 -19.93 -1.02
C GLY A 174 4.15 -19.18 0.30
N PHE A 175 4.06 -17.85 0.25
CA PHE A 175 4.12 -16.96 1.41
C PHE A 175 2.76 -16.36 1.75
N ARG A 176 2.56 -16.11 3.05
CA ARG A 176 1.56 -15.16 3.54
C ARG A 176 2.27 -13.84 3.81
N TYR A 177 1.52 -12.74 3.78
CA TYR A 177 2.11 -11.43 4.01
C TYR A 177 1.20 -10.47 4.73
N GLU A 178 1.85 -9.55 5.43
CA GLU A 178 1.28 -8.32 5.97
C GLU A 178 2.03 -7.13 5.39
N ILE A 179 1.32 -6.01 5.22
CA ILE A 179 1.87 -4.76 4.69
C ILE A 179 1.56 -3.67 5.69
N TYR A 180 2.61 -3.00 6.14
CA TYR A 180 2.59 -1.86 7.04
C TYR A 180 2.98 -0.63 6.24
N ASP A 181 2.14 0.38 6.30
CA ASP A 181 2.39 1.68 5.67
C ASP A 181 3.09 2.56 6.70
N MET A 182 4.32 2.96 6.37
CA MET A 182 5.20 3.73 7.24
C MET A 182 5.19 5.23 6.87
N GLY A 183 4.37 5.64 5.91
CA GLY A 183 4.26 7.02 5.42
C GLY A 183 5.08 7.26 4.15
N ASP A 184 6.42 7.18 4.25
CA ASP A 184 7.35 7.39 3.13
C ASP A 184 7.80 6.08 2.44
N TYR A 185 7.55 4.93 3.07
CA TYR A 185 7.77 3.60 2.50
C TYR A 185 6.75 2.60 3.06
N ALA A 186 6.74 1.38 2.51
CA ALA A 186 5.98 0.25 3.04
C ALA A 186 6.92 -0.82 3.60
N SER A 187 6.55 -1.40 4.74
CA SER A 187 7.17 -2.61 5.31
C SER A 187 6.29 -3.81 4.97
N TYR A 188 6.89 -4.84 4.39
CA TYR A 188 6.22 -6.08 4.00
C TYR A 188 6.77 -7.22 4.84
N ILE A 189 5.94 -7.88 5.63
CA ILE A 189 6.32 -9.05 6.41
C ILE A 189 5.82 -10.30 5.68
N PHE A 190 6.73 -11.11 5.16
CA PHE A 190 6.43 -12.35 4.45
C PHE A 190 6.76 -13.56 5.32
N ILE A 191 5.82 -14.50 5.49
CA ILE A 191 6.05 -15.79 6.14
C ILE A 191 5.87 -16.93 5.16
N ARG A 192 6.89 -17.77 5.01
CA ARG A 192 6.80 -18.96 4.18
C ARG A 192 6.02 -20.04 4.90
N TYR A 193 4.86 -20.42 4.38
CA TYR A 193 4.04 -21.49 4.99
C TYR A 193 4.07 -22.79 4.18
N ARG A 194 4.51 -22.73 2.93
CA ARG A 194 4.70 -23.91 2.08
C ARG A 194 5.82 -23.70 1.06
N LYS A 195 6.27 -24.79 0.46
CA LYS A 195 6.99 -24.73 -0.81
C LYS A 195 5.93 -24.85 -1.93
N THR A 196 6.02 -24.00 -2.94
CA THR A 196 5.19 -24.08 -4.13
C THR A 196 6.11 -24.40 -5.30
N ASP A 197 5.72 -25.35 -6.14
CA ASP A 197 6.35 -25.52 -7.45
C ASP A 197 5.83 -24.40 -8.35
N ILE A 198 6.77 -23.65 -8.92
CA ILE A 198 6.45 -22.51 -9.75
C ILE A 198 5.94 -23.04 -11.09
N ASN A 199 4.66 -22.81 -11.36
CA ASN A 199 4.11 -23.11 -12.68
C ASN A 199 4.54 -22.02 -13.67
N GLU A 200 4.96 -22.46 -14.85
CA GLU A 200 5.19 -21.55 -15.96
C GLU A 200 3.90 -20.81 -16.32
N PRO A 201 3.95 -19.49 -16.58
CA PRO A 201 2.77 -18.76 -17.00
C PRO A 201 2.28 -19.27 -18.35
N ASP A 202 0.96 -19.40 -18.52
CA ASP A 202 0.32 -19.72 -19.80
C ASP A 202 0.44 -18.53 -20.75
N LEU A 203 1.53 -18.46 -21.52
CA LEU A 203 1.87 -17.34 -22.42
C LEU A 203 0.85 -17.18 -23.56
N CYS A 204 0.04 -18.20 -23.87
CA CYS A 204 -1.05 -18.09 -24.84
C CYS A 204 -2.15 -17.12 -24.37
N LYS A 205 -2.28 -16.90 -23.06
CA LYS A 205 -3.27 -15.98 -22.46
C LYS A 205 -2.72 -14.60 -22.14
N ILE A 206 -1.53 -14.24 -22.62
CA ILE A 206 -0.83 -13.01 -22.23
C ILE A 206 -1.69 -11.73 -22.36
N LYS A 207 -2.49 -11.60 -23.41
CA LYS A 207 -3.35 -10.41 -23.65
C LYS A 207 -4.38 -10.19 -22.55
N GLU A 208 -4.95 -11.25 -22.02
CA GLU A 208 -5.91 -11.21 -20.92
C GLU A 208 -5.18 -11.19 -19.58
N GLY A 209 -4.13 -12.02 -19.46
CA GLY A 209 -3.34 -12.20 -18.25
C GLY A 209 -2.65 -10.92 -17.78
N ILE A 210 -2.07 -10.11 -18.67
CA ILE A 210 -1.36 -8.88 -18.28
C ILE A 210 -2.26 -7.84 -17.58
N ARG A 211 -3.59 -8.03 -17.61
CA ARG A 211 -4.55 -7.19 -16.88
C ARG A 211 -4.59 -7.51 -15.38
N ASP A 212 -4.16 -8.70 -14.97
CA ASP A 212 -4.12 -9.17 -13.58
C ASP A 212 -2.70 -9.14 -13.00
N TYR A 213 -2.52 -8.50 -11.85
CA TYR A 213 -1.25 -8.48 -11.12
C TYR A 213 -0.77 -9.86 -10.68
N LYS A 214 -1.67 -10.83 -10.50
CA LYS A 214 -1.29 -12.21 -10.21
C LYS A 214 -0.49 -12.81 -11.38
N TYR A 215 -1.00 -12.63 -12.60
CA TYR A 215 -0.32 -13.12 -13.80
C TYR A 215 0.96 -12.32 -14.08
N ILE A 216 0.98 -11.01 -13.84
CA ILE A 216 2.21 -10.20 -13.88
C ILE A 216 3.28 -10.74 -12.92
N ALA A 217 2.90 -11.13 -11.71
CA ALA A 217 3.84 -11.74 -10.77
C ALA A 217 4.40 -13.07 -11.30
N SER A 218 3.57 -13.92 -11.91
CA SER A 218 4.04 -15.14 -12.58
C SER A 218 5.01 -14.84 -13.73
N LEU A 219 4.77 -13.78 -14.52
CA LEU A 219 5.70 -13.33 -15.55
C LEU A 219 7.04 -12.87 -14.97
N PHE A 220 7.05 -12.10 -13.87
CA PHE A 220 8.29 -11.71 -13.20
C PHE A 220 9.05 -12.88 -12.60
N ILE A 221 8.32 -13.86 -12.05
CA ILE A 221 8.93 -15.09 -11.52
C ILE A 221 9.60 -15.89 -12.64
N TYR A 222 8.94 -16.00 -13.79
CA TYR A 222 9.46 -16.71 -14.96
C TYR A 222 10.60 -15.95 -15.64
N PHE A 223 10.39 -14.68 -15.99
CA PHE A 223 11.40 -13.78 -16.55
C PHE A 223 12.11 -13.00 -15.43
N ASN A 224 12.98 -13.66 -14.65
CA ASN A 224 13.60 -13.05 -13.47
C ASN A 224 15.06 -12.60 -13.67
N LYS A 225 15.61 -12.74 -14.88
CA LYS A 225 17.00 -12.38 -15.18
C LYS A 225 17.07 -11.18 -16.11
N ILE A 226 17.64 -10.08 -15.64
CA ILE A 226 17.92 -8.90 -16.49
C ILE A 226 19.11 -9.24 -17.39
N GLU A 227 18.87 -9.37 -18.70
CA GLU A 227 19.92 -9.63 -19.69
C GLU A 227 20.56 -8.33 -20.20
N LYS A 228 19.72 -7.33 -20.50
CA LYS A 228 20.14 -6.08 -21.14
C LYS A 228 19.41 -4.88 -20.56
N ILE A 229 20.12 -3.76 -20.45
CA ILE A 229 19.59 -2.47 -20.00
C ILE A 229 20.03 -1.41 -21.00
N GLU A 230 19.08 -0.68 -21.56
CA GLU A 230 19.35 0.42 -22.48
C GLU A 230 18.63 1.68 -22.03
N GLN A 231 19.24 2.84 -22.28
CA GLN A 231 18.69 4.14 -21.91
C GLN A 231 18.33 4.92 -23.16
N TYR A 232 17.18 5.57 -23.12
CA TYR A 232 16.65 6.38 -24.21
C TYR A 232 16.05 7.67 -23.66
N ASP A 233 16.09 8.73 -24.47
CA ASP A 233 15.52 10.04 -24.14
C ASP A 233 14.07 10.19 -24.62
N GLU A 234 13.69 9.43 -25.65
CA GLU A 234 12.37 9.46 -26.30
C GLU A 234 11.90 8.03 -26.57
N PHE A 235 10.60 7.80 -26.39
CA PHE A 235 10.00 6.50 -26.60
C PHE A 235 9.63 6.32 -28.07
N CYS A 236 10.08 5.21 -28.66
CA CYS A 236 9.62 4.71 -29.95
C CYS A 236 9.39 3.20 -29.83
N ARG A 237 8.39 2.65 -30.51
CA ARG A 237 8.02 1.23 -30.39
C ARG A 237 9.18 0.29 -30.74
N ASP A 238 10.00 0.68 -31.72
CA ASP A 238 11.14 -0.09 -32.22
C ASP A 238 12.24 -0.31 -31.16
N ILE A 239 12.26 0.47 -30.07
CA ILE A 239 13.21 0.22 -28.96
C ILE A 239 12.92 -1.12 -28.25
N LEU A 240 11.71 -1.66 -28.41
CA LEU A 240 11.29 -2.96 -27.90
C LEU A 240 11.62 -4.11 -28.87
N ASP A 241 12.24 -3.84 -30.01
CA ASP A 241 12.67 -4.92 -30.89
C ASP A 241 13.84 -5.66 -30.26
N TYR A 242 13.71 -6.99 -30.22
CA TYR A 242 14.72 -7.90 -29.69
C TYR A 242 14.55 -9.28 -30.34
N ASP A 243 15.66 -9.98 -30.52
CA ASP A 243 15.73 -11.25 -31.24
C ASP A 243 15.25 -12.46 -30.43
N LYS A 244 15.04 -12.27 -29.12
CA LYS A 244 14.60 -13.31 -28.18
C LYS A 244 13.21 -13.04 -27.64
N GLU A 245 12.59 -14.07 -27.07
CA GLU A 245 11.41 -13.92 -26.21
C GLU A 245 11.83 -13.28 -24.88
N TYR A 246 11.14 -12.23 -24.47
CA TYR A 246 11.48 -11.51 -23.25
C TYR A 246 10.31 -10.68 -22.70
N LEU A 247 10.43 -10.32 -21.41
CA LEU A 247 9.58 -9.34 -20.76
C LEU A 247 10.32 -8.00 -20.73
N ALA A 248 9.82 -7.02 -21.47
CA ALA A 248 10.30 -5.64 -21.37
C ALA A 248 9.67 -4.98 -20.14
N VAL A 249 10.51 -4.37 -19.31
CA VAL A 249 10.06 -3.38 -18.33
C VAL A 249 10.66 -2.06 -18.74
N VAL A 250 9.82 -1.05 -18.96
CA VAL A 250 10.29 0.31 -19.29
C VAL A 250 9.96 1.19 -18.12
N SER A 251 10.98 1.79 -17.51
CA SER A 251 10.80 2.65 -16.35
C SER A 251 11.69 3.89 -16.43
N PRO A 252 11.12 5.09 -16.28
CA PRO A 252 11.86 6.33 -16.06
C PRO A 252 12.40 6.39 -14.63
N ARG A 253 13.60 6.94 -14.47
CA ARG A 253 14.11 7.25 -13.11
C ARG A 253 13.27 8.37 -12.51
N GLY A 254 12.53 8.07 -11.45
CA GLY A 254 11.81 9.06 -10.64
C GLY A 254 10.53 9.63 -11.26
N ARG A 255 9.94 8.99 -12.29
CA ARG A 255 8.62 9.39 -12.79
C ARG A 255 7.59 8.28 -12.60
N SER A 256 6.34 8.69 -12.46
CA SER A 256 5.20 7.85 -12.06
C SER A 256 4.59 7.03 -13.20
N TRP A 257 5.42 6.51 -14.11
CA TRP A 257 4.98 5.47 -15.04
C TRP A 257 5.92 4.28 -15.10
N PHE A 258 5.38 3.14 -15.49
CA PHE A 258 6.17 2.02 -15.98
C PHE A 258 5.36 1.20 -16.98
N LEU A 259 6.02 0.73 -18.03
CA LEU A 259 5.47 -0.17 -19.02
C LEU A 259 5.95 -1.59 -18.72
N ILE A 260 5.06 -2.56 -18.82
CA ILE A 260 5.39 -3.98 -18.92
C ILE A 260 4.88 -4.46 -20.27
N SER A 261 5.76 -5.00 -21.09
CA SER A 261 5.42 -5.55 -22.39
C SER A 261 5.99 -6.94 -22.54
N TYR A 262 5.21 -7.84 -23.12
CA TYR A 262 5.69 -9.16 -23.50
C TYR A 262 5.93 -9.23 -25.00
N ILE A 263 7.13 -9.67 -25.38
CA ILE A 263 7.60 -9.68 -26.77
C ILE A 263 8.05 -11.11 -27.13
N ASN A 264 7.50 -11.63 -28.22
CA ASN A 264 7.98 -12.84 -28.89
C ASN A 264 7.85 -12.62 -30.41
N LYS A 265 8.97 -12.26 -31.06
CA LYS A 265 9.06 -11.76 -32.45
C LYS A 265 8.30 -10.46 -32.74
N ASN A 266 7.15 -10.26 -32.09
CA ASN A 266 6.32 -9.06 -32.08
C ASN A 266 5.90 -8.75 -30.65
N ILE A 267 5.47 -7.51 -30.38
CA ILE A 267 4.81 -7.15 -29.13
C ILE A 267 3.42 -7.78 -29.09
N LEU A 268 3.19 -8.67 -28.12
CA LEU A 268 1.94 -9.42 -28.03
C LEU A 268 0.95 -8.83 -27.03
N ALA A 269 1.44 -8.23 -25.95
CA ALA A 269 0.63 -7.54 -24.95
C ALA A 269 1.46 -6.46 -24.25
N SER A 270 0.82 -5.36 -23.89
CA SER A 270 1.46 -4.28 -23.13
C SER A 270 0.54 -3.69 -22.08
N ARG A 271 1.11 -3.30 -20.95
CA ARG A 271 0.45 -2.65 -19.83
C ARG A 271 1.28 -1.46 -19.39
N LEU A 272 0.70 -0.28 -19.40
CA LEU A 272 1.29 0.94 -18.85
C LEU A 272 0.52 1.34 -17.60
N GLU A 273 1.22 1.54 -16.49
CA GLU A 273 0.71 2.34 -15.39
C GLU A 273 1.21 3.77 -15.56
N TYR A 274 0.33 4.76 -15.55
CA TYR A 274 0.67 6.18 -15.60
C TYR A 274 -0.33 6.99 -14.79
N GLU A 275 0.16 7.79 -13.84
CA GLU A 275 -0.67 8.71 -13.02
C GLU A 275 -1.90 8.05 -12.37
N GLY A 276 -1.79 6.79 -11.97
CA GLY A 276 -2.87 6.03 -11.34
C GLY A 276 -3.90 5.44 -12.32
N VAL A 277 -3.69 5.60 -13.62
CA VAL A 277 -4.49 4.99 -14.69
C VAL A 277 -3.68 3.87 -15.35
N THR A 278 -4.37 2.79 -15.71
CA THR A 278 -3.76 1.68 -16.45
C THR A 278 -4.22 1.72 -17.92
N PHE A 279 -3.26 1.71 -18.84
CA PHE A 279 -3.49 1.62 -20.28
C PHE A 279 -2.96 0.28 -20.81
N PHE A 280 -3.53 -0.19 -21.92
CA PHE A 280 -3.17 -1.47 -22.53
C PHE A 280 -2.85 -1.32 -24.00
N ASP A 281 -1.91 -2.14 -24.48
CA ASP A 281 -1.57 -2.32 -25.90
C ASP A 281 -1.36 -0.98 -26.63
N ASP A 282 -2.02 -0.75 -27.77
CA ASP A 282 -1.83 0.48 -28.55
C ASP A 282 -2.15 1.75 -27.75
N CYS A 283 -3.12 1.72 -26.83
CA CYS A 283 -3.39 2.86 -25.94
C CYS A 283 -2.22 3.15 -24.99
N ALA A 284 -1.49 2.12 -24.54
CA ALA A 284 -0.29 2.32 -23.74
C ALA A 284 0.80 3.05 -24.55
N PHE A 285 1.00 2.65 -25.80
CA PHE A 285 1.99 3.27 -26.67
C PHE A 285 1.63 4.71 -27.04
N THR A 286 0.36 5.01 -27.33
CA THR A 286 -0.09 6.38 -27.61
C THR A 286 0.14 7.34 -26.45
N VAL A 287 0.04 6.87 -25.20
CA VAL A 287 0.32 7.70 -24.02
C VAL A 287 1.82 7.96 -23.86
N LEU A 288 2.67 6.99 -24.20
CA LEU A 288 4.12 7.14 -24.15
C LEU A 288 4.65 8.02 -25.30
N ASP A 289 3.96 8.00 -26.44
CA ASP A 289 4.28 8.83 -27.59
C ASP A 289 4.13 10.32 -27.22
N GLY A 290 5.26 11.03 -27.16
CA GLY A 290 5.33 12.43 -26.72
C GLY A 290 5.77 12.66 -25.27
N LEU A 291 5.99 11.62 -24.45
CA LEU A 291 6.62 11.78 -23.14
C LEU A 291 8.12 12.02 -23.28
N LYS A 292 8.57 13.23 -22.91
CA LYS A 292 9.98 13.61 -22.98
C LYS A 292 10.77 13.15 -21.77
N GLY A 293 11.95 12.58 -21.95
CA GLY A 293 13.01 12.49 -20.95
C GLY A 293 13.40 11.06 -20.57
N LYS A 294 14.59 10.94 -19.96
CA LYS A 294 15.32 9.68 -19.80
C LYS A 294 14.52 8.57 -19.13
N PHE A 295 14.50 7.42 -19.79
CA PHE A 295 14.02 6.16 -19.23
C PHE A 295 14.95 5.01 -19.59
N SER A 296 14.74 3.88 -18.93
CA SER A 296 15.49 2.65 -19.18
C SER A 296 14.54 1.55 -19.63
N VAL A 297 14.99 0.77 -20.61
CA VAL A 297 14.36 -0.46 -21.08
C VAL A 297 15.15 -1.62 -20.50
N TYR A 298 14.52 -2.39 -19.63
CA TYR A 298 15.07 -3.61 -19.03
C TYR A 298 14.52 -4.80 -19.79
N ARG A 299 15.40 -5.69 -20.28
CA ARG A 299 15.01 -6.92 -20.96
C ARG A 299 15.21 -8.11 -20.04
N LEU A 300 14.09 -8.68 -19.59
CA LEU A 300 14.09 -9.80 -18.67
C LEU A 300 13.87 -11.09 -19.45
N ILE A 301 14.79 -12.04 -19.27
CA ILE A 301 14.75 -13.38 -19.87
C ILE A 301 14.50 -14.43 -18.80
N HIS A 302 14.10 -15.62 -19.25
CA HIS A 302 14.09 -16.84 -18.45
C HIS A 302 15.49 -17.45 -18.39
#